data_AF-A0A2M9YB86-F1
#
_entry.id   AF-A0A2M9YB86-F1
#
_cell.length_a   1.000
_cell.length_b   1.000
_cell.length_c   1.000
_cell.angle_alpha   90.00
_cell.angle_beta   90.00
_cell.angle_gamma   90.00
#
_symmetry.space_group_name_H-M   'P 1'
#
loop_
_entity.id
_entity.type
_entity.pdbx_description
1 polymer ?
#
loop_
_entity_poly.entity_id
_entity_poly.type
_entity_poly.pdbx_seq_one_letter_code
_entity_poly.pdbx_strand_id
1 'polypeptide(L)'
;MLTKKEMPIACNLTVFTSEERRSHILRSEKVLDRAKGFLESEEGLELYFDHSLFAEELREWFSKEQQCCPFLEFKLEKNQNGHTIKISSSKDGIDFFRSAFLNRKQKNIITPTKHKSFAKLSVLLAGILCLSCLAPLLFGWFSAEFLGNLLDLERYMVPVIGVAVSGIWFWFSFKKNKESQKSSGCGC
;
A
#
# COMPACT_ATOMS: atom_id res chain seq x y z
N MET A 1 -44.35 13.99 18.19
CA MET A 1 -42.93 13.65 18.00
C MET A 1 -42.90 12.54 16.96
N LEU A 2 -42.37 12.80 15.76
CA LEU A 2 -42.26 11.77 14.71
C LEU A 2 -41.37 10.65 15.24
N THR A 3 -41.81 9.40 15.09
CA THR A 3 -40.94 8.27 15.41
C THR A 3 -39.78 8.30 14.40
N LYS A 4 -38.55 8.06 14.85
CA LYS A 4 -37.33 8.17 14.04
C LYS A 4 -37.35 7.32 12.75
N LYS A 5 -38.21 6.31 12.72
CA LYS A 5 -38.50 5.43 11.59
C LYS A 5 -39.25 6.13 10.44
N GLU A 6 -39.95 7.22 10.71
CA GLU A 6 -40.78 7.97 9.75
C GLU A 6 -40.07 9.22 9.20
N MET A 7 -38.86 9.52 9.69
CA MET A 7 -38.12 10.69 9.24
C MET A 7 -37.46 10.44 7.88
N PRO A 8 -37.43 11.46 7.00
CA PRO A 8 -36.75 11.34 5.72
C PRO A 8 -35.26 11.07 5.96
N ILE A 9 -34.72 10.09 5.25
CA ILE A 9 -33.31 9.69 5.30
C ILE A 9 -32.52 10.63 4.39
N ALA A 10 -32.35 11.86 4.87
CA ALA A 10 -31.59 12.90 4.19
C ALA A 10 -31.00 13.86 5.23
N CYS A 11 -29.74 14.21 5.05
CA CYS A 11 -29.11 15.22 5.88
C CYS A 11 -29.47 16.63 5.38
N ASN A 12 -29.91 17.49 6.28
CA ASN A 12 -30.22 18.88 5.99
C ASN A 12 -29.02 19.77 6.29
N LEU A 13 -28.28 20.18 5.26
CA LEU A 13 -27.13 21.08 5.40
C LEU A 13 -27.51 22.57 5.51
N THR A 14 -28.79 22.92 5.42
CA THR A 14 -29.26 24.31 5.59
C THR A 14 -29.32 24.74 7.06
N VAL A 15 -29.18 23.79 8.00
CA VAL A 15 -29.04 24.06 9.44
C VAL A 15 -27.75 24.82 9.77
N PHE A 16 -26.80 24.85 8.84
CA PHE A 16 -25.52 25.55 8.97
C PHE A 16 -25.44 26.70 7.97
N THR A 17 -24.78 27.78 8.40
CA THR A 17 -24.26 28.80 7.49
C THR A 17 -23.23 28.21 6.52
N SER A 18 -22.88 28.94 5.46
CA SER A 18 -21.88 28.51 4.48
C SER A 18 -20.51 28.23 5.11
N GLU A 19 -20.09 29.07 6.06
CA GLU A 19 -18.83 28.93 6.79
C GLU A 19 -18.86 27.74 7.75
N GLU A 20 -19.93 27.61 8.54
CA GLU A 20 -20.11 26.47 9.45
C GLU A 20 -20.17 25.15 8.68
N ARG A 21 -20.83 25.12 7.52
CA ARG A 21 -20.90 23.92 6.67
C ARG A 21 -19.50 23.49 6.23
N ARG A 22 -18.68 24.43 5.77
CA ARG A 22 -17.30 24.13 5.35
C ARG A 22 -16.47 23.61 6.52
N SER A 23 -16.55 24.27 7.67
CA SER A 23 -15.86 23.86 8.89
C SER A 23 -16.33 22.50 9.41
N HIS A 24 -17.63 22.21 9.31
CA HIS A 24 -18.21 20.93 9.68
C HIS A 24 -17.73 19.81 8.76
N ILE A 25 -17.75 20.00 7.43
CA ILE A 25 -17.23 19.01 6.47
C ILE A 25 -15.76 18.68 6.76
N LEU A 26 -14.91 19.70 6.94
CA LEU A 26 -13.49 19.51 7.25
C LEU A 26 -13.29 18.76 8.56
N ARG A 27 -14.10 19.06 9.58
CA ARG A 27 -14.08 18.36 10.87
C ARG A 27 -14.53 16.91 10.72
N SER A 28 -15.62 16.65 10.00
CA SER A 28 -16.12 15.30 9.76
C SER A 28 -15.08 14.46 9.02
N GLU A 29 -14.42 15.02 7.99
CA GLU A 29 -13.31 14.34 7.30
C GLU A 29 -12.15 14.03 8.25
N LYS A 30 -11.70 15.01 9.05
CA LYS A 30 -10.61 14.82 10.03
C LYS A 30 -10.94 13.77 11.11
N VAL A 31 -12.16 13.78 11.64
CA VAL A 31 -12.59 12.81 12.66
C VAL A 31 -12.65 11.42 12.04
N LEU A 32 -13.33 11.27 10.90
CA LEU A 32 -13.45 9.98 10.23
C LEU A 32 -12.09 9.44 9.81
N ASP A 33 -11.18 10.28 9.30
CA ASP A 33 -9.81 9.89 8.94
C ASP A 33 -9.01 9.31 10.11
N ARG A 34 -9.32 9.71 11.33
CA ARG A 34 -8.70 9.17 12.55
C ARG A 34 -9.38 7.92 13.10
N ALA A 35 -10.55 7.54 12.58
CA ALA A 35 -11.20 6.28 12.95
C ALA A 35 -10.31 5.08 12.55
N LYS A 36 -10.06 4.17 13.48
CA LYS A 36 -9.25 2.96 13.25
C LYS A 36 -9.96 1.90 12.43
N GLY A 37 -11.27 1.89 12.52
CA GLY A 37 -12.12 0.95 11.85
C GLY A 37 -13.56 1.15 12.27
N PHE A 38 -14.41 0.29 11.75
CA PHE A 38 -15.81 0.25 12.11
C PHE A 38 -16.32 -1.19 12.11
N LEU A 39 -17.33 -1.46 12.90
CA LEU A 39 -18.05 -2.72 12.92
C LEU A 39 -19.53 -2.45 12.70
N GLU A 40 -20.14 -3.20 11.79
CA GLU A 40 -21.58 -3.19 11.62
C GLU A 40 -22.18 -4.36 12.39
N SER A 41 -23.23 -4.07 13.17
CA SER A 41 -23.99 -5.04 13.94
C SER A 41 -25.49 -4.86 13.67
N GLU A 42 -26.31 -5.77 14.19
CA GLU A 42 -27.77 -5.65 14.11
C GLU A 42 -28.30 -4.38 14.81
N GLU A 43 -27.54 -3.87 15.78
CA GLU A 43 -27.88 -2.67 16.56
C GLU A 43 -27.46 -1.36 15.87
N GLY A 44 -26.66 -1.44 14.80
CA GLY A 44 -26.20 -0.29 14.01
C GLY A 44 -24.74 -0.37 13.62
N LEU A 45 -24.03 0.76 13.74
CA LEU A 45 -22.65 0.91 13.30
C LEU A 45 -21.78 1.44 14.44
N GLU A 46 -20.65 0.79 14.70
CA GLU A 46 -19.68 1.22 15.69
C GLU A 46 -18.43 1.78 15.01
N LEU A 47 -17.96 2.94 15.46
CA LEU A 47 -16.70 3.54 15.03
C LEU A 47 -15.68 3.50 16.17
N TYR A 48 -14.47 3.04 15.88
CA TYR A 48 -13.40 2.92 16.88
C TYR A 48 -12.34 4.01 16.71
N PHE A 49 -11.94 4.64 17.80
CA PHE A 49 -10.94 5.72 17.83
C PHE A 49 -9.90 5.48 18.93
N ASP A 50 -8.67 5.92 18.70
CA ASP A 50 -7.61 5.93 19.71
C ASP A 50 -7.83 7.01 20.78
N HIS A 51 -7.13 6.87 21.91
CA HIS A 51 -7.03 7.89 22.96
C HIS A 51 -6.42 9.23 22.51
N SER A 52 -5.79 9.30 21.33
CA SER A 52 -5.24 10.55 20.78
C SER A 52 -6.31 11.57 20.40
N LEU A 53 -7.55 11.12 20.21
CA LEU A 53 -8.70 11.98 19.96
C LEU A 53 -9.37 12.32 21.28
N PHE A 54 -9.55 13.61 21.57
CA PHE A 54 -10.26 14.04 22.75
C PHE A 54 -11.75 13.74 22.64
N ALA A 55 -12.35 13.20 23.71
CA ALA A 55 -13.79 12.94 23.78
C ALA A 55 -14.65 14.18 23.45
N GLU A 56 -14.15 15.38 23.77
CA GLU A 56 -14.85 16.64 23.47
C GLU A 56 -14.90 16.94 21.97
N GLU A 57 -13.83 16.65 21.23
CA GLU A 57 -13.80 16.80 19.75
C GLU A 57 -14.82 15.86 19.09
N LEU A 58 -14.95 14.64 19.62
CA LEU A 58 -15.94 13.66 19.18
C LEU A 58 -17.37 14.09 19.51
N ARG A 59 -17.61 14.62 20.71
CA ARG A 59 -18.91 15.16 21.14
C ARG A 59 -19.38 16.32 20.29
N GLU A 60 -18.49 17.26 20.02
CA GLU A 60 -18.81 18.41 19.18
C GLU A 60 -19.15 17.97 17.76
N TRP A 61 -18.40 17.00 17.22
CA TRP A 61 -18.67 16.44 15.90
C TRP A 61 -20.05 15.79 15.82
N PHE A 62 -20.35 14.79 16.66
CA PHE A 62 -21.62 14.08 16.54
C PHE A 62 -22.82 14.94 16.93
N SER A 63 -22.65 15.95 17.79
CA SER A 63 -23.72 16.93 18.11
C SER A 63 -24.14 17.71 16.87
N LYS A 64 -23.18 18.11 16.02
CA LYS A 64 -23.45 18.77 14.74
C LYS A 64 -24.02 17.79 13.71
N GLU A 65 -23.52 16.56 13.65
CA GLU A 65 -24.10 15.52 12.79
C GLU A 65 -25.56 15.21 13.18
N GLN A 66 -25.90 15.21 14.46
CA GLN A 66 -27.29 14.98 14.91
C GLN A 66 -28.23 16.14 14.53
N GLN A 67 -27.72 17.37 14.44
CA GLN A 67 -28.49 18.51 13.93
C GLN A 67 -28.72 18.39 12.41
N CYS A 68 -27.70 17.93 11.67
CA CYS A 68 -27.78 17.79 10.22
C CYS A 68 -28.58 16.55 9.79
N CYS A 69 -28.38 15.43 10.46
CA CYS A 69 -28.91 14.10 10.14
C CYS A 69 -29.69 13.56 11.36
N PRO A 70 -30.88 14.11 11.66
CA PRO A 70 -31.58 13.81 12.91
C PRO A 70 -32.16 12.38 12.97
N PHE A 71 -32.13 11.65 11.85
CA PHE A 71 -32.46 10.23 11.78
C PHE A 71 -31.34 9.32 12.33
N LEU A 72 -30.18 9.85 12.71
CA LEU A 72 -29.07 9.10 13.33
C LEU A 72 -29.04 9.34 14.85
N GLU A 73 -28.76 8.30 15.64
CA GLU A 73 -28.36 8.43 17.04
C GLU A 73 -26.88 8.26 17.15
N PHE A 74 -26.26 8.99 18.06
CA PHE A 74 -24.86 8.81 18.39
C PHE A 74 -24.74 8.62 19.90
N LYS A 75 -23.99 7.60 20.30
CA LYS A 75 -23.63 7.36 21.70
C LYS A 75 -22.12 7.20 21.80
N LEU A 76 -21.50 7.97 22.67
CA LEU A 76 -20.05 7.88 22.93
C LEU A 76 -19.81 7.01 24.16
N GLU A 77 -19.04 5.95 23.96
CA GLU A 77 -18.57 5.05 24.99
C GLU A 77 -17.04 5.17 25.11
N LYS A 78 -16.54 5.09 26.35
CA LYS A 78 -15.10 5.06 26.62
C LYS A 78 -14.70 3.61 26.88
N ASN A 79 -13.74 3.13 26.10
CA ASN A 79 -13.22 1.78 26.19
C ASN A 79 -11.76 1.80 26.65
N GLN A 80 -11.23 0.64 27.06
CA GLN A 80 -9.82 0.51 27.47
C GLN A 80 -8.86 0.94 26.33
N ASN A 81 -9.26 0.72 25.09
CA ASN A 81 -8.46 1.00 23.89
C ASN A 81 -8.69 2.40 23.29
N GLY A 82 -9.61 3.20 23.83
CA GLY A 82 -9.90 4.54 23.33
C GLY A 82 -11.36 4.94 23.46
N HIS A 83 -11.92 5.45 22.36
CA HIS A 83 -13.30 5.90 22.27
C HIS A 83 -14.06 5.09 21.22
N THR A 84 -15.33 4.82 21.50
CA THR A 84 -16.22 4.13 20.58
C THR A 84 -17.48 4.94 20.40
N ILE A 85 -17.84 5.23 19.16
CA ILE A 85 -19.11 5.90 18.84
C ILE A 85 -20.03 4.86 18.25
N LYS A 86 -21.15 4.59 18.93
CA LYS A 86 -22.24 3.77 18.43
C LYS A 86 -23.24 4.67 17.69
N ILE A 87 -23.55 4.28 16.46
CA ILE A 87 -24.46 4.97 15.56
C ILE A 87 -25.66 4.06 15.33
N SER A 88 -26.85 4.47 15.76
CA SER A 88 -28.08 3.68 15.59
C SER A 88 -29.12 4.43 14.75
N SER A 89 -29.75 3.71 13.83
CA SER A 89 -30.78 4.22 12.92
C SER A 89 -31.59 3.06 12.32
N SER A 90 -32.49 3.34 11.39
CA SER A 90 -33.04 2.31 10.50
C SER A 90 -31.93 1.74 9.59
N LYS A 91 -32.17 0.56 9.02
CA LYS A 91 -31.23 -0.08 8.08
C LYS A 91 -30.83 0.87 6.95
N ASP A 92 -31.83 1.49 6.31
CA ASP A 92 -31.63 2.46 5.24
C ASP A 92 -30.82 3.69 5.71
N GLY A 93 -30.99 4.13 6.97
CA GLY A 93 -30.24 5.24 7.54
C GLY A 93 -28.76 4.92 7.78
N ILE A 94 -28.47 3.69 8.23
CA ILE A 94 -27.10 3.19 8.37
C ILE A 94 -26.44 3.00 6.99
N ASP A 95 -27.17 2.47 6.01
CA ASP A 95 -26.68 2.31 4.64
C ASP A 95 -26.38 3.67 3.97
N PHE A 96 -27.23 4.68 4.21
CA PHE A 96 -26.98 6.07 3.81
C PHE A 96 -25.69 6.61 4.46
N PHE A 97 -25.54 6.47 5.78
CA PHE A 97 -24.34 6.93 6.47
C PHE A 97 -23.07 6.23 5.95
N ARG A 98 -23.12 4.91 5.75
CA ARG A 98 -22.00 4.13 5.20
C ARG A 98 -21.60 4.65 3.83
N SER A 99 -22.56 4.81 2.93
CA SER A 99 -22.29 5.23 1.56
C SER A 99 -21.75 6.67 1.47
N ALA A 100 -22.24 7.57 2.32
CA ALA A 100 -21.82 8.97 2.33
C ALA A 100 -20.44 9.19 2.99
N PHE A 101 -20.15 8.47 4.07
CA PHE A 101 -19.01 8.78 4.95
C PHE A 101 -17.93 7.70 4.99
N LEU A 102 -18.29 6.41 4.97
CA LEU A 102 -17.33 5.31 5.16
C LEU A 102 -16.74 4.74 3.87
N ASN A 103 -17.47 4.81 2.74
CA ASN A 103 -16.93 4.34 1.46
C ASN A 103 -15.64 5.06 1.03
N ARG A 104 -15.39 6.28 1.55
CA ARG A 104 -14.12 6.99 1.32
C ARG A 104 -12.92 6.32 2.01
N LYS A 105 -13.13 5.73 3.20
CA LYS A 105 -12.12 5.03 3.99
C LYS A 105 -11.72 3.68 3.40
N GLN A 106 -12.69 2.94 2.86
CA GLN A 106 -12.44 1.59 2.36
C GLN A 106 -11.45 1.57 1.18
N LYS A 107 -11.46 2.61 0.33
CA LYS A 107 -10.44 2.79 -0.72
C LYS A 107 -9.02 3.00 -0.17
N ASN A 108 -8.87 3.54 1.05
CA ASN A 108 -7.58 3.77 1.68
C ASN A 108 -7.10 2.61 2.57
N ILE A 109 -8.01 1.74 3.04
CA ILE A 109 -7.68 0.59 3.90
C ILE A 109 -7.52 -0.71 3.09
N ILE A 110 -8.28 -0.91 2.00
CA ILE A 110 -8.17 -2.08 1.09
C ILE A 110 -7.19 -1.81 -0.07
N THR A 111 -6.10 -1.10 0.20
CA THR A 111 -4.88 -1.31 -0.57
C THR A 111 -3.82 -1.85 0.38
N PRO A 112 -3.76 -3.18 0.59
CA PRO A 112 -2.48 -3.77 0.90
C PRO A 112 -1.51 -3.30 -0.18
N THR A 113 -0.41 -2.71 0.28
CA THR A 113 0.85 -2.40 -0.41
C THR A 113 1.22 -3.40 -1.52
N LYS A 114 0.56 -3.29 -2.66
CA LYS A 114 0.89 -3.86 -3.96
C LYS A 114 0.19 -2.90 -4.91
N HIS A 115 0.87 -1.99 -5.60
CA HIS A 115 1.56 -2.33 -6.84
C HIS A 115 2.15 -1.05 -7.48
N LYS A 116 3.06 -0.32 -6.81
CA LYS A 116 3.81 0.78 -7.47
C LYS A 116 5.01 0.30 -8.30
N SER A 117 5.20 -1.02 -8.47
CA SER A 117 6.42 -1.61 -9.10
C SER A 117 6.22 -2.19 -10.50
N PHE A 118 5.00 -2.35 -11.03
CA PHE A 118 4.83 -3.02 -12.32
C PHE A 118 4.85 -2.11 -13.55
N ALA A 119 4.56 -0.82 -13.39
CA ALA A 119 4.68 0.12 -14.52
C ALA A 119 6.15 0.27 -14.98
N LYS A 120 7.11 0.24 -14.04
CA LYS A 120 8.54 0.26 -14.37
C LYS A 120 9.05 -1.08 -14.90
N LEU A 121 8.51 -2.21 -14.42
CA LEU A 121 8.92 -3.54 -14.87
C LEU A 121 8.51 -3.83 -16.32
N SER A 122 7.34 -3.33 -16.75
CA SER A 122 6.85 -3.49 -18.14
C SER A 122 7.74 -2.74 -19.16
N VAL A 123 8.16 -1.52 -18.85
CA VAL A 123 9.03 -0.72 -19.74
C VAL A 123 10.43 -1.33 -19.82
N LEU A 124 10.95 -1.87 -18.72
CA LEU A 124 12.27 -2.50 -18.67
C LEU A 124 12.31 -3.83 -19.44
N LEU A 125 11.26 -4.66 -19.32
CA LEU A 125 11.12 -5.91 -20.09
C LEU A 125 10.95 -5.66 -21.58
N ALA A 126 10.16 -4.66 -21.98
CA ALA A 126 10.03 -4.27 -23.39
C ALA A 126 11.37 -3.76 -23.97
N GLY A 127 12.14 -2.99 -23.19
CA GLY A 127 13.47 -2.53 -23.59
C GLY A 127 14.47 -3.67 -23.81
N ILE A 128 14.48 -4.67 -22.92
CA ILE A 128 15.36 -5.84 -23.03
C ILE A 128 14.98 -6.71 -24.24
N LEU A 129 13.69 -6.90 -24.51
CA LEU A 129 13.22 -7.63 -25.70
C LEU A 129 13.54 -6.90 -27.02
N CYS A 130 13.55 -5.56 -27.04
CA CYS A 130 14.00 -4.81 -28.22
C CYS A 130 15.51 -4.95 -28.44
N LEU A 131 16.31 -4.93 -27.36
CA LEU A 131 17.76 -5.08 -27.42
C LEU A 131 18.18 -6.49 -27.90
N SER A 132 17.44 -7.54 -27.56
CA SER A 132 17.73 -8.89 -28.06
C SER A 132 17.48 -9.07 -29.56
N CYS A 133 16.59 -8.29 -30.18
CA CYS A 133 16.39 -8.30 -31.63
C CYS A 133 17.45 -7.49 -32.39
N LEU A 134 17.99 -6.43 -31.80
CA LEU A 134 19.00 -5.57 -32.43
C LEU A 134 20.43 -6.10 -32.26
N ALA A 135 20.70 -6.87 -31.19
CA ALA A 135 22.04 -7.39 -30.91
C ALA A 135 22.59 -8.32 -32.01
N PRO A 136 21.85 -9.28 -32.59
CA PRO A 136 22.37 -10.14 -33.66
C PRO A 136 22.69 -9.38 -34.95
N LEU A 137 21.93 -8.32 -35.26
CA LEU A 137 22.16 -7.49 -36.43
C LEU A 137 23.42 -6.63 -36.29
N LEU A 138 23.64 -6.06 -35.10
CA LEU A 138 24.86 -5.30 -34.81
C LEU A 138 26.09 -6.21 -34.69
N PHE A 139 25.94 -7.41 -34.12
CA PHE A 139 27.04 -8.38 -34.03
C PHE A 139 27.45 -8.92 -35.40
N GLY A 140 26.50 -9.10 -36.33
CA GLY A 140 26.79 -9.46 -37.71
C GLY A 140 27.61 -8.40 -38.44
N TRP A 141 27.28 -7.12 -38.25
CA TRP A 141 28.01 -5.99 -38.86
C TRP A 141 29.40 -5.80 -38.22
N PHE A 142 29.50 -5.89 -36.89
CA PHE A 142 30.78 -5.79 -36.19
C PHE A 142 31.72 -6.97 -36.48
N SER A 143 31.18 -8.18 -36.70
CA SER A 143 31.99 -9.36 -37.04
C SER A 143 32.63 -9.24 -38.43
N ALA A 144 31.99 -8.56 -39.39
CA ALA A 144 32.55 -8.36 -40.72
C ALA A 144 33.75 -7.39 -40.73
N GLU A 145 33.74 -6.39 -39.82
CA GLU A 145 34.79 -5.36 -39.77
C GLU A 145 35.92 -5.73 -38.79
N PHE A 146 35.61 -6.43 -37.68
CA PHE A 146 36.59 -6.75 -36.64
C PHE A 146 37.45 -7.99 -36.96
N LEU A 147 36.91 -9.00 -37.69
CA LEU A 147 37.71 -10.16 -38.10
C LEU A 147 38.76 -9.82 -39.17
N GLY A 148 38.60 -8.73 -39.92
CA GLY A 148 39.62 -8.27 -40.87
C GLY A 148 40.91 -7.78 -40.20
N ASN A 149 40.79 -7.18 -39.01
CA ASN A 149 41.93 -6.61 -38.27
C ASN A 149 42.46 -7.48 -37.12
N LEU A 150 41.69 -8.48 -36.64
CA LEU A 150 42.08 -9.31 -35.48
C LEU A 150 42.93 -10.55 -35.86
N LEU A 151 42.84 -11.04 -37.10
CA LEU A 151 43.54 -12.25 -37.54
C LEU A 151 45.07 -12.10 -37.68
N ASP A 152 45.60 -10.88 -37.69
CA ASP A 152 47.06 -10.65 -37.71
C ASP A 152 47.69 -10.71 -36.30
N LEU A 153 46.89 -10.47 -35.24
CA LEU A 153 47.36 -10.47 -33.85
C LEU A 153 47.17 -11.82 -33.13
N GLU A 154 46.45 -12.75 -33.74
CA GLU A 154 46.08 -14.05 -33.17
C GLU A 154 47.24 -15.08 -33.21
N ARG A 155 48.29 -14.84 -34.02
CA ARG A 155 49.42 -15.78 -34.12
C ARG A 155 50.36 -15.81 -32.92
N TYR A 156 50.28 -14.84 -32.01
CA TYR A 156 51.26 -14.68 -30.92
C TYR A 156 50.68 -14.73 -29.49
N MET A 157 49.37 -14.65 -29.30
CA MET A 157 48.76 -14.49 -27.96
C MET A 157 47.94 -15.72 -27.47
N VAL A 158 47.55 -16.62 -28.36
CA VAL A 158 46.77 -17.84 -28.01
C VAL A 158 47.47 -18.77 -27.01
N PRO A 159 48.80 -19.03 -27.08
CA PRO A 159 49.43 -19.90 -26.09
C PRO A 159 49.57 -19.25 -24.71
N VAL A 160 49.64 -17.91 -24.62
CA VAL A 160 49.84 -17.19 -23.36
C VAL A 160 48.55 -17.17 -22.51
N ILE A 161 47.41 -16.94 -23.17
CA ILE A 161 46.11 -16.90 -22.47
C ILE A 161 45.71 -18.31 -22.00
N GLY A 162 46.00 -19.35 -22.77
CA GLY A 162 45.74 -20.74 -22.38
C GLY A 162 46.47 -21.18 -21.10
N VAL A 163 47.72 -20.75 -20.94
CA VAL A 163 48.50 -21.04 -19.72
C VAL A 163 47.98 -20.22 -18.53
N ALA A 164 47.59 -18.96 -18.73
CA ALA A 164 47.06 -18.13 -17.65
C ALA A 164 45.72 -18.67 -17.11
N VAL A 165 44.80 -19.06 -18.00
CA VAL A 165 43.47 -19.55 -17.60
C VAL A 165 43.56 -20.92 -16.91
N SER A 166 44.42 -21.81 -17.37
CA SER A 166 44.63 -23.12 -16.73
C SER A 166 45.29 -23.00 -15.35
N GLY A 167 46.26 -22.10 -15.18
CA GLY A 167 46.89 -21.83 -13.89
C GLY A 167 45.91 -21.26 -12.85
N ILE A 168 45.04 -20.33 -13.25
CA ILE A 168 44.04 -19.71 -12.37
C ILE A 168 42.99 -20.74 -11.93
N TRP A 169 42.52 -21.61 -12.84
CA TRP A 169 41.55 -22.65 -12.50
C TRP A 169 42.10 -23.68 -11.51
N PHE A 170 43.37 -24.08 -11.70
CA PHE A 170 44.04 -25.03 -10.81
C PHE A 170 44.22 -24.46 -9.40
N TRP A 171 44.64 -23.19 -9.29
CA TRP A 171 44.79 -22.51 -7.99
C TRP A 171 43.46 -22.37 -7.24
N PHE A 172 42.38 -22.01 -7.94
CA PHE A 172 41.07 -21.83 -7.33
C PHE A 172 40.46 -23.16 -6.85
N SER A 173 40.67 -24.24 -7.60
CA SER A 173 40.21 -25.58 -7.21
C SER A 173 40.93 -26.12 -5.97
N PHE A 174 42.22 -25.83 -5.81
CA PHE A 174 42.98 -26.30 -4.65
C PHE A 174 42.65 -25.56 -3.35
N LYS A 175 42.26 -24.28 -3.44
CA LYS A 175 41.89 -23.47 -2.26
C LYS A 175 40.57 -23.94 -1.64
N LYS A 176 39.63 -24.42 -2.46
CA LYS A 176 38.29 -24.83 -2.00
C LYS A 176 38.29 -26.10 -1.14
N ASN A 177 39.28 -26.98 -1.30
CA ASN A 177 39.39 -28.23 -0.53
C ASN A 177 40.03 -28.07 0.87
N LYS A 178 40.56 -26.89 1.23
CA LYS A 178 41.15 -26.68 2.57
C LYS A 178 40.16 -26.17 3.63
N GLU A 179 38.97 -25.70 3.24
CA GLU A 179 37.99 -25.12 4.20
C GLU A 179 37.02 -26.16 4.80
N SER A 180 36.92 -27.38 4.27
CA SER A 180 35.90 -28.35 4.71
C SER A 180 36.33 -29.30 5.83
N GLN A 181 37.46 -29.08 6.52
CA GLN A 181 38.02 -30.05 7.49
C GLN A 181 38.20 -29.52 8.93
N LYS A 182 37.41 -28.51 9.36
CA LYS A 182 37.37 -28.06 10.77
C LYS A 182 35.94 -27.75 11.24
N SER A 183 35.11 -28.77 11.45
CA SER A 183 33.95 -28.69 12.37
C SER A 183 33.26 -30.05 12.49
N SER A 184 33.79 -30.93 13.33
CA SER A 184 33.02 -31.97 14.02
C SER A 184 33.88 -32.59 15.13
N GLY A 185 33.89 -31.96 16.30
CA GLY A 185 34.46 -32.52 17.53
C GLY A 185 33.34 -32.74 18.54
N CYS A 186 33.12 -34.00 18.91
CA CYS A 186 32.30 -34.43 20.05
C CYS A 186 32.92 -34.03 21.40
N GLY A 187 32.08 -33.84 22.41
CA GLY A 187 32.42 -33.83 23.84
C GLY A 187 31.10 -33.75 24.63
N CYS A 188 30.64 -34.88 25.17
CA CYS A 188 30.74 -35.27 26.59
C CYS A 188 29.68 -34.58 27.45
#